data_AF-A0A957UGK0-F1
#
_entry.id   AF-A0A957UGK0-F1
#
_cell.length_a   1.000
_cell.length_b   1.000
_cell.length_c   1.000
_cell.angle_alpha   90.00
_cell.angle_beta   90.00
_cell.angle_gamma   90.00
#
_symmetry.space_group_name_H-M   'P 1'
#
loop_
_entity.id
_entity.type
_entity.pdbx_description
1 polymer ?
#
loop_
_entity_poly.entity_id
_entity_poly.type
_entity_poly.pdbx_seq_one_letter_code
_entity_poly.pdbx_strand_id
1 'polypeptide(L)'
;LIGSSIENNTLEQGYTPQELIDYVVANGAPDFAPGQGGAYSSTNFVLLGMAIEAATGQSLADLYQRKIFAPLAMVDSALLAGVPAAGQIVDGYYMQPSGALMNTTQWNGSQGWAAGGIISTAADMAAYAKALDSGQLFHDPDSSAALIDFGGQPILPFLAYGLGIGKFSDDPLAWGHGGQTAGFETLFVVYPQNQTYVVLLTNSASCSTFSFLNYIKASPNLLPERLSLFMENHPTFPLAEPDYTNKRPRDLGPFTTALSALSAARISELDGLILGKTIPELQALMDNGQLTAEVLTTYYLSRIQQIDIDRLNSVMELNPEALEIARALDAERADGAVRGPMHGIPVLIKDNIATGDQMHTTAGAYALRDWQAHRDAFLVKQLRAAGAVILGKANLSEWANYTDPSMPSGFSTLGGQTRHPYGPFDPLGSSTGSAVAVASNLTTVSVGTETQGSILMPASSNGIVGLKTSRGLVSRDYIIPLVDWMDVPGPMGRTVTDVAILLSAMTGVDDNDAATADAANLAGVDFGQFATDGAADGKRVGIFVTADETVEHIIQQYQLADDVAEQQRQAYADMNAAWRALGEQFTTLGMAIVEIDS
;
A
#
# COMPACT_ATOMS: atom_id res chain seq x y z
N LEU A 1 -14.60 16.19 24.27
CA LEU A 1 -14.27 15.46 23.02
C LEU A 1 -13.03 16.03 22.36
N ILE A 2 -12.92 17.33 22.11
CA ILE A 2 -11.73 17.87 21.46
C ILE A 2 -10.69 18.28 22.51
N GLY A 3 -9.70 17.41 22.76
CA GLY A 3 -8.42 17.84 23.34
C GLY A 3 -7.92 17.19 24.65
N SER A 4 -8.69 16.41 25.43
CA SER A 4 -8.12 15.89 26.70
C SER A 4 -8.67 14.61 27.34
N SER A 5 -9.71 13.96 26.83
CA SER A 5 -10.07 12.61 27.29
C SER A 5 -11.09 12.00 26.35
N ILE A 6 -10.72 10.90 25.72
CA ILE A 6 -11.67 10.13 24.92
C ILE A 6 -11.44 8.65 25.21
N GLU A 7 -12.49 7.97 25.65
CA GLU A 7 -12.53 6.52 25.83
C GLU A 7 -12.64 5.84 24.45
N ASN A 8 -11.90 4.73 24.25
CA ASN A 8 -11.69 4.07 22.95
C ASN A 8 -12.93 3.98 22.05
N ASN A 9 -14.08 3.57 22.59
CA ASN A 9 -15.28 3.28 21.80
C ASN A 9 -15.91 4.52 21.17
N THR A 10 -15.62 5.72 21.69
CA THR A 10 -16.17 6.98 21.14
C THR A 10 -15.32 7.56 20.00
N LEU A 11 -14.10 7.06 19.77
CA LEU A 11 -13.25 7.47 18.65
C LEU A 11 -13.49 6.67 17.37
N GLU A 12 -14.14 5.52 17.47
CA GLU A 12 -14.53 4.70 16.32
C GLU A 12 -15.80 5.25 15.64
N GLN A 13 -16.59 6.06 16.36
CA GLN A 13 -17.81 6.68 15.84
C GLN A 13 -17.50 7.94 15.02
N GLY A 14 -18.17 8.08 13.87
CA GLY A 14 -18.17 9.31 13.09
C GLY A 14 -19.20 10.32 13.59
N TYR A 15 -18.82 11.60 13.57
CA TYR A 15 -19.67 12.72 13.99
C TYR A 15 -19.71 13.79 12.90
N THR A 16 -20.91 14.29 12.61
CA THR A 16 -21.11 15.46 11.75
C THR A 16 -20.61 16.73 12.46
N PRO A 17 -20.31 17.81 11.71
CA PRO A 17 -19.99 19.12 12.29
C PRO A 17 -21.06 19.59 13.30
N GLN A 18 -22.35 19.43 12.97
CA GLN A 18 -23.44 19.84 13.86
C GLN A 18 -23.47 19.04 15.17
N GLU A 19 -23.31 17.71 15.11
CA GLU A 19 -23.27 16.86 16.32
C GLU A 19 -22.10 17.22 17.23
N LEU A 20 -20.95 17.57 16.67
CA LEU A 20 -19.80 18.05 17.45
C LEU A 20 -20.10 19.37 18.16
N ILE A 21 -20.77 20.32 17.48
CA ILE A 21 -21.16 21.59 18.08
C ILE A 21 -22.23 21.39 19.16
N ASP A 22 -23.27 20.61 18.89
CA ASP A 22 -24.34 20.32 19.84
C ASP A 22 -23.77 19.68 21.11
N TYR A 23 -22.83 18.76 20.95
CA TYR A 23 -22.12 18.15 22.07
C TYR A 23 -21.38 19.19 22.92
N VAL A 24 -20.61 20.09 22.27
CA VAL A 24 -19.85 21.13 22.98
C VAL A 24 -20.78 22.09 23.71
N VAL A 25 -21.89 22.50 23.08
CA VAL A 25 -22.90 23.37 23.71
C VAL A 25 -23.54 22.69 24.93
N ALA A 26 -23.80 21.39 24.84
CA ALA A 26 -24.42 20.64 25.94
C ALA A 26 -23.46 20.33 27.10
N ASN A 27 -22.15 20.25 26.83
CA ASN A 27 -21.17 19.69 27.79
C ASN A 27 -19.97 20.60 28.12
N GLY A 28 -19.89 21.80 27.53
CA GLY A 28 -18.76 22.72 27.69
C GLY A 28 -19.18 24.15 28.01
N ALA A 29 -18.24 24.92 28.56
CA ALA A 29 -18.32 26.37 28.67
C ALA A 29 -17.10 26.98 27.97
N PRO A 30 -17.21 28.17 27.35
CA PRO A 30 -16.06 28.85 26.78
C PRO A 30 -14.97 29.10 27.83
N ASP A 31 -13.70 28.93 27.47
CA ASP A 31 -12.55 29.15 28.36
C ASP A 31 -12.46 30.60 28.87
N PHE A 32 -13.01 31.55 28.12
CA PHE A 32 -13.15 32.95 28.48
C PHE A 32 -14.40 33.54 27.84
N ALA A 33 -14.94 34.61 28.43
CA ALA A 33 -16.07 35.33 27.86
C ALA A 33 -15.70 35.95 26.49
N PRO A 34 -16.65 36.08 25.54
CA PRO A 34 -16.38 36.66 24.23
C PRO A 34 -15.66 38.01 24.30
N GLY A 35 -14.54 38.14 23.60
CA GLY A 35 -13.72 39.36 23.54
C GLY A 35 -12.78 39.61 24.73
N GLN A 36 -12.73 38.70 25.71
CA GLN A 36 -11.83 38.82 26.87
C GLN A 36 -10.48 38.10 26.71
N GLY A 37 -10.27 37.39 25.59
CA GLY A 37 -9.05 36.63 25.34
C GLY A 37 -9.06 35.91 23.98
N GLY A 38 -8.03 35.10 23.75
CA GLY A 38 -7.88 34.25 22.57
C GLY A 38 -7.13 32.97 22.93
N ALA A 39 -7.62 31.83 22.44
CA ALA A 39 -6.98 30.53 22.52
C ALA A 39 -7.33 29.71 21.28
N TYR A 40 -6.49 28.73 20.96
CA TYR A 40 -6.78 27.77 19.91
C TYR A 40 -8.06 26.97 20.24
N SER A 41 -8.92 26.76 19.26
CA SER A 41 -10.16 26.00 19.42
C SER A 41 -10.60 25.37 18.10
N SER A 42 -10.52 24.04 17.99
CA SER A 42 -11.03 23.34 16.81
C SER A 42 -12.55 23.54 16.64
N THR A 43 -13.30 23.73 17.72
CA THR A 43 -14.72 24.09 17.68
C THR A 43 -14.95 25.36 16.86
N ASN A 44 -14.07 26.36 17.00
CA ASN A 44 -14.18 27.59 16.21
C ASN A 44 -13.91 27.34 14.71
N PHE A 45 -13.00 26.41 14.37
CA PHE A 45 -12.74 26.03 12.98
C PHE A 45 -13.89 25.22 12.38
N VAL A 46 -14.52 24.34 13.16
CA VAL A 46 -15.76 23.65 12.76
C VAL A 46 -16.85 24.67 12.45
N LEU A 47 -17.08 25.64 13.36
CA LEU A 47 -18.04 26.73 13.15
C LEU A 47 -17.69 27.60 11.93
N LEU A 48 -16.41 27.90 11.71
CA LEU A 48 -15.95 28.65 10.55
C LEU A 48 -16.23 27.90 9.25
N GLY A 49 -15.92 26.60 9.20
CA GLY A 49 -16.25 25.73 8.07
C GLY A 49 -17.74 25.75 7.75
N MET A 50 -18.59 25.53 8.77
CA MET A 50 -20.05 25.59 8.63
C MET A 50 -20.53 26.95 8.11
N ALA A 51 -19.96 28.06 8.61
CA ALA A 51 -20.29 29.40 8.17
C ALA A 51 -19.88 29.65 6.70
N ILE A 52 -18.71 29.16 6.29
CA ILE A 52 -18.22 29.24 4.91
C ILE A 52 -19.14 28.45 3.97
N GLU A 53 -19.50 27.21 4.32
CA GLU A 53 -20.39 26.39 3.51
C GLU A 53 -21.78 27.05 3.37
N ALA A 54 -22.34 27.56 4.48
CA ALA A 54 -23.61 28.26 4.47
C ALA A 54 -23.57 29.55 3.63
N ALA A 55 -22.48 30.32 3.70
CA ALA A 55 -22.33 31.57 2.95
C ALA A 55 -22.09 31.35 1.44
N THR A 56 -21.45 30.24 1.07
CA THR A 56 -21.03 29.98 -0.31
C THR A 56 -21.91 28.99 -1.07
N GLY A 57 -22.73 28.21 -0.34
CA GLY A 57 -23.52 27.10 -0.89
C GLY A 57 -22.68 25.95 -1.45
N GLN A 58 -21.39 25.88 -1.10
CA GLN A 58 -20.43 24.89 -1.58
C GLN A 58 -19.81 24.16 -0.41
N SER A 59 -19.48 22.88 -0.60
CA SER A 59 -18.76 22.13 0.43
C SER A 59 -17.35 22.69 0.64
N LEU A 60 -16.83 22.54 1.85
CA LEU A 60 -15.46 22.94 2.15
C LEU A 60 -14.46 22.15 1.29
N ALA A 61 -14.73 20.87 1.02
CA ALA A 61 -13.91 20.03 0.14
C ALA A 61 -13.81 20.59 -1.29
N ASP A 62 -14.94 21.00 -1.88
CA ASP A 62 -14.96 21.63 -3.20
C ASP A 62 -14.19 22.96 -3.22
N LEU A 63 -14.31 23.73 -2.14
CA LEU A 63 -13.59 24.98 -1.99
C LEU A 63 -12.08 24.75 -1.90
N TYR A 64 -11.61 23.81 -1.08
CA TYR A 64 -10.19 23.42 -1.01
C TYR A 64 -9.67 22.98 -2.38
N GLN A 65 -10.40 22.08 -3.05
CA GLN A 65 -10.00 21.59 -4.36
C GLN A 65 -9.84 22.72 -5.37
N ARG A 66 -10.82 23.62 -5.45
CA ARG A 66 -10.83 24.68 -6.46
C ARG A 66 -9.94 25.87 -6.14
N LYS A 67 -9.80 26.22 -4.86
CA LYS A 67 -9.11 27.44 -4.43
C LYS A 67 -7.67 27.20 -4.03
N ILE A 68 -7.32 25.97 -3.62
CA ILE A 68 -5.99 25.65 -3.09
C ILE A 68 -5.37 24.50 -3.89
N PHE A 69 -5.98 23.31 -3.89
CA PHE A 69 -5.29 22.13 -4.41
C PHE A 69 -5.06 22.17 -5.92
N ALA A 70 -6.10 22.41 -6.73
CA ALA A 70 -5.95 22.49 -8.18
C ALA A 70 -5.04 23.65 -8.65
N PRO A 71 -5.17 24.88 -8.11
CA PRO A 71 -4.26 25.98 -8.47
C PRO A 71 -2.78 25.72 -8.13
N LEU A 72 -2.52 24.94 -7.07
CA LEU A 72 -1.16 24.60 -6.63
C LEU A 72 -0.68 23.24 -7.16
N ALA A 73 -1.49 22.55 -7.98
CA ALA A 73 -1.22 21.19 -8.46
C ALA A 73 -0.96 20.18 -7.32
N MET A 74 -1.63 20.35 -6.17
CA MET A 74 -1.59 19.42 -5.05
C MET A 74 -2.52 18.23 -5.34
N VAL A 75 -2.10 17.33 -6.22
CA VAL A 75 -2.94 16.25 -6.77
C VAL A 75 -3.14 15.09 -5.80
N ASP A 76 -2.30 14.98 -4.77
CA ASP A 76 -2.35 13.94 -3.75
C ASP A 76 -2.97 14.44 -2.43
N SER A 77 -3.55 15.65 -2.46
CA SER A 77 -4.19 16.28 -1.31
C SER A 77 -5.70 16.29 -1.43
N ALA A 78 -6.40 15.98 -0.34
CA ALA A 78 -7.85 15.95 -0.29
C ALA A 78 -8.40 16.32 1.08
N LEU A 79 -9.55 16.99 1.09
CA LEU A 79 -10.47 17.01 2.23
C LEU A 79 -11.65 16.09 1.87
N LEU A 80 -11.98 15.13 2.74
CA LEU A 80 -13.10 14.22 2.49
C LEU A 80 -14.42 15.01 2.41
N ALA A 81 -15.29 14.65 1.46
CA ALA A 81 -16.56 15.34 1.19
C ALA A 81 -17.68 14.99 2.19
N GLY A 82 -17.40 14.16 3.19
CA GLY A 82 -18.36 13.72 4.20
C GLY A 82 -17.67 13.18 5.45
N VAL A 83 -18.48 12.83 6.45
CA VAL A 83 -17.97 12.25 7.71
C VAL A 83 -17.13 11.01 7.37
N PRO A 84 -15.88 10.92 7.84
CA PRO A 84 -15.03 9.78 7.55
C PRO A 84 -15.65 8.47 8.07
N ALA A 85 -15.25 7.33 7.52
CA ALA A 85 -15.49 6.03 8.13
C ALA A 85 -14.40 5.69 9.15
N ALA A 86 -14.69 4.79 10.09
CA ALA A 86 -13.70 4.22 10.99
C ALA A 86 -12.51 3.64 10.19
N GLY A 87 -11.28 4.03 10.54
CA GLY A 87 -10.06 3.60 9.86
C GLY A 87 -9.82 4.21 8.48
N GLN A 88 -10.67 5.14 8.01
CA GLN A 88 -10.50 5.74 6.69
C GLN A 88 -9.35 6.76 6.63
N ILE A 89 -9.16 7.53 7.70
CA ILE A 89 -8.10 8.55 7.79
C ILE A 89 -6.91 8.04 8.61
N VAL A 90 -7.18 7.26 9.66
CA VAL A 90 -6.18 6.91 10.67
C VAL A 90 -5.86 5.42 10.61
N ASP A 91 -4.58 5.09 10.42
CA ASP A 91 -4.04 3.74 10.54
C ASP A 91 -2.68 3.76 11.25
N GLY A 92 -2.55 3.06 12.39
CA GLY A 92 -1.29 2.98 13.13
C GLY A 92 -1.45 2.95 14.65
N TYR A 93 -0.47 3.57 15.33
CA TYR A 93 -0.38 3.54 16.78
C TYR A 93 -0.14 4.92 17.38
N TYR A 94 -0.75 5.18 18.54
CA TYR A 94 -0.57 6.39 19.32
C TYR A 94 -0.04 6.03 20.72
N MET A 95 1.00 6.73 21.18
CA MET A 95 1.48 6.58 22.56
C MET A 95 0.81 7.61 23.46
N GLN A 96 0.12 7.13 24.48
CA GLN A 96 -0.45 7.99 25.52
C GLN A 96 0.66 8.66 26.34
N PRO A 97 0.40 9.80 27.02
CA PRO A 97 1.32 10.40 27.99
C PRO A 97 1.76 9.45 29.11
N SER A 98 0.98 8.40 29.39
CA SER A 98 1.31 7.31 30.32
C SER A 98 2.40 6.35 29.82
N GLY A 99 2.75 6.42 28.53
CA GLY A 99 3.62 5.44 27.85
C GLY A 99 2.89 4.19 27.35
N ALA A 100 1.54 4.16 27.41
CA ALA A 100 0.76 3.06 26.84
C ALA A 100 0.55 3.24 25.34
N LEU A 101 0.82 2.19 24.57
CA LEU A 101 0.59 2.15 23.13
C LEU A 101 -0.89 1.81 22.85
N MET A 102 -1.53 2.59 21.98
CA MET A 102 -2.90 2.37 21.51
C MET A 102 -2.90 2.12 20.02
N ASN A 103 -3.65 1.11 19.58
CA ASN A 103 -3.97 0.92 18.17
C ASN A 103 -5.06 1.93 17.76
N THR A 104 -4.80 2.72 16.74
CA THR A 104 -5.72 3.76 16.24
C THR A 104 -6.36 3.40 14.89
N THR A 105 -6.10 2.21 14.35
CA THR A 105 -6.56 1.76 13.02
C THR A 105 -8.08 1.76 12.86
N GLN A 106 -8.85 1.69 13.94
CA GLN A 106 -10.33 1.77 13.86
C GLN A 106 -10.90 3.15 14.19
N TRP A 107 -10.04 4.16 14.39
CA TRP A 107 -10.52 5.49 14.75
C TRP A 107 -11.02 6.25 13.52
N ASN A 108 -12.07 7.03 13.71
CA ASN A 108 -12.78 7.73 12.64
C ASN A 108 -12.07 9.02 12.20
N GLY A 109 -11.61 9.82 13.17
CA GLY A 109 -10.94 11.09 12.90
C GLY A 109 -11.87 12.26 12.51
N SER A 110 -13.19 12.13 12.66
CA SER A 110 -14.16 13.19 12.29
C SER A 110 -13.90 14.52 13.00
N GLN A 111 -13.30 14.54 14.19
CA GLN A 111 -13.03 15.77 14.92
C GLN A 111 -11.98 16.64 14.20
N GLY A 112 -10.90 16.01 13.72
CA GLY A 112 -9.85 16.68 12.95
C GLY A 112 -10.34 17.07 11.56
N TRP A 113 -11.06 16.17 10.90
CA TRP A 113 -11.68 16.42 9.59
C TRP A 113 -12.67 17.59 9.62
N ALA A 114 -13.60 17.62 10.57
CA ALA A 114 -14.61 18.68 10.66
C ALA A 114 -13.98 20.07 10.93
N ALA A 115 -12.82 20.10 11.57
CA ALA A 115 -12.03 21.32 11.77
C ALA A 115 -11.19 21.72 10.54
N GLY A 116 -11.35 21.03 9.40
CA GLY A 116 -10.65 21.30 8.15
C GLY A 116 -9.32 20.56 7.97
N GLY A 117 -9.09 19.48 8.72
CA GLY A 117 -7.91 18.63 8.53
C GLY A 117 -7.92 17.92 7.18
N ILE A 118 -6.80 18.01 6.45
CA ILE A 118 -6.65 17.47 5.09
C ILE A 118 -5.71 16.26 5.08
N ILE A 119 -5.92 15.37 4.12
CA ILE A 119 -4.96 14.32 3.74
C ILE A 119 -4.00 14.97 2.74
N SER A 120 -2.69 14.79 2.92
CA SER A 120 -1.69 15.41 2.04
C SER A 120 -0.35 14.69 2.09
N THR A 121 0.54 15.02 1.14
CA THR A 121 1.92 14.52 1.07
C THR A 121 2.92 15.63 1.45
N ALA A 122 4.17 15.26 1.73
CA ALA A 122 5.19 16.25 2.06
C ALA A 122 5.46 17.22 0.89
N ALA A 123 5.36 16.72 -0.35
CA ALA A 123 5.54 17.51 -1.56
C ALA A 123 4.41 18.55 -1.74
N ASP A 124 3.16 18.12 -1.62
CA ASP A 124 2.00 19.01 -1.72
C ASP A 124 2.02 20.06 -0.61
N MET A 125 2.36 19.67 0.62
CA MET A 125 2.49 20.59 1.74
C MET A 125 3.64 21.59 1.55
N ALA A 126 4.73 21.20 0.90
CA ALA A 126 5.82 22.13 0.55
C ALA A 126 5.36 23.14 -0.52
N ALA A 127 4.58 22.70 -1.51
CA ALA A 127 3.97 23.60 -2.50
C ALA A 127 3.02 24.61 -1.83
N TYR A 128 2.20 24.14 -0.88
CA TYR A 128 1.34 25.00 -0.06
C TYR A 128 2.13 26.01 0.77
N ALA A 129 3.17 25.58 1.48
CA ALA A 129 4.02 26.47 2.28
C ALA A 129 4.69 27.56 1.44
N LYS A 130 5.17 27.20 0.24
CA LYS A 130 5.73 28.16 -0.72
C LYS A 130 4.69 29.15 -1.26
N ALA A 131 3.47 28.67 -1.54
CA ALA A 131 2.38 29.53 -2.00
C ALA A 131 1.91 30.51 -0.93
N LEU A 132 1.94 30.10 0.35
CA LEU A 132 1.70 31.00 1.49
C LEU A 132 2.79 32.05 1.62
N ASP A 133 4.07 31.64 1.60
CA ASP A 133 5.23 32.52 1.75
C ASP A 133 5.32 33.58 0.64
N SER A 134 5.04 33.17 -0.59
CA SER A 134 5.02 34.08 -1.75
C SER A 134 3.77 34.97 -1.82
N GLY A 135 2.78 34.75 -0.94
CA GLY A 135 1.51 35.45 -0.96
C GLY A 135 0.58 35.05 -2.12
N GLN A 136 0.91 34.01 -2.88
CA GLN A 136 0.12 33.54 -4.04
C GLN A 136 -1.35 33.22 -3.69
N LEU A 137 -1.61 32.83 -2.44
CA LEU A 137 -2.95 32.48 -1.96
C LEU A 137 -3.78 33.68 -1.48
N PHE A 138 -3.22 34.90 -1.43
CA PHE A 138 -3.91 36.08 -0.93
C PHE A 138 -4.21 37.08 -2.04
N HIS A 139 -5.39 37.70 -1.98
CA HIS A 139 -5.73 38.85 -2.81
C HIS A 139 -5.12 40.16 -2.28
N ASP A 140 -4.90 40.24 -0.96
CA ASP A 140 -4.28 41.37 -0.28
C ASP A 140 -2.89 40.95 0.23
N PRO A 141 -1.79 41.58 -0.27
CA PRO A 141 -0.44 41.24 0.15
C PRO A 141 -0.18 41.41 1.65
N ASP A 142 -0.92 42.30 2.33
CA ASP A 142 -0.78 42.52 3.78
C ASP A 142 -1.32 41.34 4.61
N SER A 143 -2.13 40.45 4.01
CA SER A 143 -2.68 39.27 4.67
C SER A 143 -1.60 38.28 5.12
N SER A 144 -0.49 38.18 4.38
CA SER A 144 0.63 37.28 4.70
C SER A 144 1.34 37.69 6.00
N ALA A 145 1.53 38.99 6.22
CA ALA A 145 2.15 39.53 7.42
C ALA A 145 1.24 39.39 8.65
N ALA A 146 -0.08 39.56 8.46
CA ALA A 146 -1.06 39.38 9.52
C ALA A 146 -1.14 37.93 10.03
N LEU A 147 -0.86 36.94 9.18
CA LEU A 147 -0.90 35.52 9.55
C LEU A 147 0.16 35.09 10.55
N ILE A 148 1.26 35.84 10.68
CA ILE A 148 2.38 35.51 11.57
C ILE A 148 2.48 36.46 12.78
N ASP A 149 1.56 37.41 12.92
CA ASP A 149 1.53 38.37 14.04
C ASP A 149 0.50 37.98 15.11
N PHE A 150 0.99 37.40 16.20
CA PHE A 150 0.19 36.98 17.37
C PHE A 150 0.32 37.91 18.56
N GLY A 151 0.64 39.20 18.35
CA GLY A 151 0.62 40.19 19.43
C GLY A 151 1.56 39.87 20.61
N GLY A 152 2.70 39.20 20.34
CA GLY A 152 3.75 38.95 21.32
C GLY A 152 3.58 37.74 22.23
N GLN A 153 2.59 36.86 22.00
CA GLN A 153 2.45 35.61 22.75
C GLN A 153 3.32 34.50 22.12
N PRO A 154 4.31 33.93 22.85
CA PRO A 154 5.06 32.78 22.37
C PRO A 154 4.12 31.56 22.31
N ILE A 155 4.21 30.82 21.22
CA ILE A 155 3.25 29.77 20.85
C ILE A 155 3.51 28.42 21.56
N LEU A 156 4.60 28.28 22.33
CA LEU A 156 4.97 27.01 22.97
C LEU A 156 4.71 27.05 24.49
N PRO A 157 3.85 26.14 25.00
CA PRO A 157 4.15 24.70 24.96
C PRO A 157 3.01 23.73 24.57
N PHE A 158 1.92 24.15 23.89
CA PHE A 158 0.76 23.27 23.61
C PHE A 158 0.26 23.31 22.16
N LEU A 159 1.15 23.15 21.17
CA LEU A 159 0.80 23.18 19.75
C LEU A 159 -0.03 21.96 19.31
N ALA A 160 -1.33 22.01 19.59
CA ALA A 160 -2.33 21.03 19.22
C ALA A 160 -3.22 21.59 18.09
N TYR A 161 -3.09 20.99 16.90
CA TYR A 161 -4.05 20.98 15.76
C TYR A 161 -4.39 22.31 15.06
N GLY A 162 -4.73 22.27 13.75
CA GLY A 162 -5.44 23.29 12.95
C GLY A 162 -4.68 24.56 12.51
N LEU A 163 -4.70 24.85 11.19
CA LEU A 163 -4.15 25.94 10.31
C LEU A 163 -3.51 27.25 10.84
N GLY A 164 -3.36 27.48 12.15
CA GLY A 164 -2.69 28.66 12.70
C GLY A 164 -1.20 28.63 12.39
N ILE A 165 -0.79 29.38 11.37
CA ILE A 165 0.61 29.66 11.10
C ILE A 165 1.16 30.51 12.26
N GLY A 166 2.33 30.19 12.79
CA GLY A 166 2.91 30.86 13.95
C GLY A 166 4.40 31.09 13.81
N LYS A 167 4.94 32.10 14.52
CA LYS A 167 6.39 32.35 14.58
C LYS A 167 7.08 31.35 15.52
N PHE A 168 8.11 30.68 15.02
CA PHE A 168 9.01 29.80 15.76
C PHE A 168 10.30 30.50 16.23
N SER A 169 10.75 31.52 15.49
CA SER A 169 11.96 32.30 15.76
C SER A 169 11.87 33.65 15.06
N ASP A 170 12.46 34.69 15.64
CA ASP A 170 12.60 36.01 15.00
C ASP A 170 13.96 36.19 14.29
N ASP A 171 15.01 35.47 14.72
CA ASP A 171 16.36 35.56 14.12
C ASP A 171 17.08 34.18 14.07
N PRO A 172 17.20 33.55 12.89
CA PRO A 172 16.51 33.94 11.65
C PRO A 172 14.98 33.78 11.84
N LEU A 173 14.20 34.63 11.15
CA LEU A 173 12.73 34.49 11.12
C LEU A 173 12.39 33.07 10.67
N ALA A 174 11.62 32.37 11.47
CA ALA A 174 11.06 31.08 11.12
C ALA A 174 9.61 31.08 11.53
N TRP A 175 8.72 30.68 10.63
CA TRP A 175 7.29 30.55 10.92
C TRP A 175 6.74 29.29 10.29
N GLY A 176 5.62 28.79 10.76
CA GLY A 176 4.99 27.61 10.19
C GLY A 176 3.92 27.04 11.09
N HIS A 177 3.62 25.77 10.95
CA HIS A 177 2.52 25.14 11.66
C HIS A 177 2.84 23.68 12.00
N GLY A 178 2.42 23.26 13.19
CA GLY A 178 2.43 21.86 13.60
C GLY A 178 1.00 21.34 13.74
N GLY A 179 0.77 20.09 13.34
CA GLY A 179 -0.54 19.46 13.40
C GLY A 179 -0.46 18.06 13.97
N GLN A 180 -1.25 17.82 15.01
CA GLN A 180 -1.65 16.53 15.54
C GLN A 180 -2.63 15.79 14.60
N THR A 181 -2.61 14.47 14.45
CA THR A 181 -3.83 13.63 14.58
C THR A 181 -3.44 12.35 15.32
N ALA A 182 -4.37 11.61 15.92
CA ALA A 182 -3.98 10.37 16.58
C ALA A 182 -3.25 9.44 15.59
N GLY A 183 -2.05 8.99 15.93
CA GLY A 183 -1.19 8.16 15.06
C GLY A 183 -0.37 8.93 14.01
N PHE A 184 -0.58 10.24 13.82
CA PHE A 184 0.14 11.04 12.83
C PHE A 184 0.57 12.40 13.39
N GLU A 185 1.74 12.85 13.03
CA GLU A 185 2.19 14.20 13.35
C GLU A 185 2.73 14.91 12.12
N THR A 186 2.52 16.22 12.08
CA THR A 186 2.90 17.07 10.97
C THR A 186 3.59 18.32 11.49
N LEU A 187 4.56 18.81 10.73
CA LEU A 187 5.21 20.08 10.95
C LEU A 187 5.64 20.65 9.61
N PHE A 188 5.33 21.90 9.33
CA PHE A 188 6.04 22.65 8.32
C PHE A 188 6.63 23.93 8.91
N VAL A 189 7.80 24.31 8.41
CA VAL A 189 8.52 25.52 8.79
C VAL A 189 9.05 26.21 7.53
N VAL A 190 8.89 27.52 7.49
CA VAL A 190 9.35 28.41 6.44
C VAL A 190 10.42 29.32 7.02
N TYR A 191 11.56 29.37 6.34
CA TYR A 191 12.63 30.32 6.55
C TYR A 191 12.67 31.25 5.33
N PRO A 192 11.99 32.40 5.37
CA PRO A 192 11.80 33.23 4.18
C PRO A 192 13.11 33.83 3.65
N GLN A 193 14.09 34.13 4.52
CA GLN A 193 15.33 34.82 4.12
C GLN A 193 16.17 34.03 3.12
N ASN A 194 16.13 32.70 3.20
CA ASN A 194 16.87 31.80 2.33
C ASN A 194 15.93 30.89 1.51
N GLN A 195 14.63 31.18 1.49
CA GLN A 195 13.61 30.42 0.75
C GLN A 195 13.66 28.92 1.07
N THR A 196 13.90 28.58 2.34
CA THR A 196 13.95 27.19 2.80
C THR A 196 12.62 26.78 3.40
N TYR A 197 12.07 25.67 2.90
CA TYR A 197 10.82 25.09 3.35
C TYR A 197 11.10 23.69 3.89
N VAL A 198 10.74 23.46 5.15
CA VAL A 198 10.88 22.16 5.80
C VAL A 198 9.49 21.62 6.04
N VAL A 199 9.21 20.41 5.56
CA VAL A 199 7.95 19.70 5.83
C VAL A 199 8.28 18.32 6.38
N LEU A 200 7.65 17.96 7.48
CA LEU A 200 7.76 16.68 8.16
C LEU A 200 6.37 16.11 8.37
N LEU A 201 6.16 14.89 7.89
CA LEU A 201 4.98 14.08 8.15
C LEU A 201 5.49 12.76 8.74
N THR A 202 4.95 12.33 9.87
CA THR A 202 5.36 11.09 10.54
C THR A 202 4.15 10.32 11.05
N ASN A 203 4.24 9.00 10.99
CA ASN A 203 3.30 8.05 11.60
C ASN A 203 3.97 7.35 12.79
N SER A 204 4.43 8.14 13.77
CA SER A 204 5.18 7.61 14.90
C SER A 204 4.34 7.58 16.17
N ALA A 205 4.41 6.46 16.89
CA ALA A 205 3.95 6.40 18.27
C ALA A 205 4.86 7.18 19.23
N SER A 206 6.15 7.34 18.93
CA SER A 206 7.17 7.68 19.93
C SER A 206 7.97 8.95 19.66
N CYS A 207 7.88 9.53 18.46
CA CYS A 207 8.67 10.70 18.08
C CYS A 207 7.75 11.89 17.83
N SER A 208 7.82 12.89 18.73
CA SER A 208 7.23 14.19 18.40
C SER A 208 8.02 14.81 17.23
N THR A 209 7.37 15.33 16.20
CA THR A 209 8.06 16.05 15.09
C THR A 209 8.95 17.19 15.60
N PHE A 210 8.70 17.67 16.81
CA PHE A 210 9.49 18.69 17.51
C PHE A 210 10.80 18.17 18.13
N SER A 211 10.86 16.90 18.53
CA SER A 211 12.11 16.25 18.95
C SER A 211 13.14 16.27 17.82
N PHE A 212 12.68 16.18 16.57
CA PHE A 212 13.51 16.34 15.39
C PHE A 212 14.02 17.78 15.19
N LEU A 213 13.20 18.81 15.44
CA LEU A 213 13.67 20.20 15.42
C LEU A 213 14.73 20.47 16.50
N ASN A 214 14.57 19.90 17.69
CA ASN A 214 15.58 20.00 18.75
C ASN A 214 16.87 19.28 18.36
N TYR A 215 16.78 18.15 17.66
CA TYR A 215 17.92 17.43 17.11
C TYR A 215 18.65 18.22 16.01
N ILE A 216 17.91 18.88 15.10
CA ILE A 216 18.46 19.79 14.10
C ILE A 216 19.14 20.99 14.76
N LYS A 217 18.49 21.64 15.74
CA LYS A 217 19.07 22.77 16.50
C LYS A 217 20.34 22.39 17.24
N ALA A 218 20.42 21.17 17.77
CA ALA A 218 21.61 20.65 18.44
C ALA A 218 22.74 20.26 17.48
N SER A 219 22.46 20.19 16.17
CA SER A 219 23.40 19.72 15.13
C SER A 219 23.52 20.71 13.96
N PRO A 220 24.02 21.95 14.20
CA PRO A 220 24.04 23.03 13.20
C PRO A 220 24.87 22.73 11.94
N ASN A 221 25.74 21.73 11.97
CA ASN A 221 26.58 21.32 10.84
C ASN A 221 25.86 20.41 9.81
N LEU A 222 24.61 20.02 10.03
CA LEU A 222 23.84 19.17 9.11
C LEU A 222 23.14 19.96 7.98
N LEU A 223 23.06 21.29 8.07
CA LEU A 223 22.05 22.08 7.36
C LEU A 223 22.40 22.65 5.97
N PRO A 224 23.61 22.52 5.40
CA PRO A 224 23.76 22.81 3.96
C PRO A 224 24.13 21.60 3.09
N GLU A 225 25.09 20.75 3.47
CA GLU A 225 25.69 19.77 2.54
C GLU A 225 25.24 18.32 2.72
N ARG A 226 24.59 17.98 3.85
CA ARG A 226 24.08 16.61 4.09
C ARG A 226 22.56 16.50 4.02
N LEU A 227 21.82 17.59 4.26
CA LEU A 227 20.40 17.65 3.93
C LEU A 227 20.15 17.82 2.42
N SER A 228 21.09 18.41 1.67
CA SER A 228 21.01 18.54 0.21
C SER A 228 20.98 17.17 -0.51
N LEU A 229 21.52 16.10 0.10
CA LEU A 229 21.40 14.73 -0.41
C LEU A 229 19.97 14.17 -0.38
N PHE A 230 19.05 14.82 0.34
CA PHE A 230 17.62 14.50 0.33
C PHE A 230 16.76 15.54 -0.40
N MET A 231 17.35 16.62 -0.93
CA MET A 231 16.59 17.83 -1.31
C MET A 231 16.82 18.38 -2.72
N GLU A 232 17.64 17.78 -3.58
CA GLU A 232 17.76 18.25 -4.97
C GLU A 232 17.35 17.18 -5.98
N ASN A 233 16.27 17.49 -6.70
CA ASN A 233 15.67 16.68 -7.77
C ASN A 233 15.43 15.23 -7.35
N HIS A 234 14.39 14.98 -6.55
CA HIS A 234 13.72 13.70 -6.65
C HIS A 234 12.93 13.73 -7.97
N PRO A 235 13.38 13.07 -9.05
CA PRO A 235 12.42 12.62 -10.06
C PRO A 235 11.21 12.06 -9.33
N THR A 236 10.02 12.58 -9.64
CA THR A 236 8.75 12.10 -9.07
C THR A 236 8.76 10.59 -9.11
N PHE A 237 8.70 9.92 -7.96
CA PHE A 237 8.49 8.49 -7.96
C PHE A 237 7.05 8.25 -8.43
N PRO A 238 6.83 7.38 -9.43
CA PRO A 238 7.83 6.51 -10.04
C PRO A 238 8.79 7.20 -11.03
N LEU A 239 10.10 6.95 -10.89
CA LEU A 239 11.16 7.48 -11.77
C LEU A 239 10.75 7.34 -13.24
N ALA A 240 10.83 8.39 -14.05
CA ALA A 240 10.54 8.31 -15.49
C ALA A 240 11.31 7.13 -16.12
N GLU A 241 10.61 6.27 -16.88
CA GLU A 241 11.30 5.19 -17.57
C GLU A 241 12.28 5.79 -18.60
N PRO A 242 13.44 5.18 -18.84
CA PRO A 242 14.25 5.54 -19.99
C PRO A 242 13.39 5.41 -21.26
N ASP A 243 13.66 6.22 -22.27
CA ASP A 243 12.97 6.10 -23.57
C ASP A 243 13.35 4.74 -24.21
N TYR A 244 12.47 3.73 -24.08
CA TYR A 244 12.60 2.45 -24.76
C TYR A 244 11.33 2.18 -25.58
N THR A 245 11.52 1.91 -26.88
CA THR A 245 10.45 1.90 -27.88
C THR A 245 9.66 0.59 -27.96
N ASN A 246 10.01 -0.40 -27.15
CA ASN A 246 9.47 -1.77 -27.25
C ASN A 246 8.41 -2.10 -26.19
N LYS A 247 8.08 -1.16 -25.29
CA LYS A 247 7.00 -1.36 -24.30
C LYS A 247 5.70 -1.68 -25.01
N ARG A 248 5.06 -2.78 -24.62
CA ARG A 248 3.74 -3.14 -25.12
C ARG A 248 2.69 -2.17 -24.55
N PRO A 249 1.86 -1.53 -25.40
CA PRO A 249 0.75 -0.72 -24.92
C PRO A 249 -0.31 -1.63 -24.29
N ARG A 250 -0.92 -1.16 -23.20
CA ARG A 250 -2.05 -1.86 -22.56
C ARG A 250 -3.33 -1.41 -23.27
N ASP A 251 -3.89 -2.29 -24.09
CA ASP A 251 -5.10 -1.98 -24.84
C ASP A 251 -6.33 -1.99 -23.91
N LEU A 252 -6.94 -0.81 -23.75
CA LEU A 252 -8.19 -0.62 -23.00
C LEU A 252 -9.43 -0.53 -23.91
N GLY A 253 -9.24 -0.61 -25.23
CA GLY A 253 -10.31 -0.56 -26.23
C GLY A 253 -11.49 -1.47 -25.88
N PRO A 254 -11.28 -2.76 -25.60
CA PRO A 254 -12.34 -3.72 -25.24
C PRO A 254 -13.16 -3.34 -24.00
N PHE A 255 -12.63 -2.48 -23.13
CA PHE A 255 -13.24 -2.13 -21.84
C PHE A 255 -13.83 -0.71 -21.79
N THR A 256 -13.68 0.07 -22.86
CA THR A 256 -14.00 1.51 -22.87
C THR A 256 -15.43 1.80 -22.40
N THR A 257 -16.42 1.02 -22.85
CA THR A 257 -17.82 1.18 -22.45
C THR A 257 -18.02 0.92 -20.96
N ALA A 258 -17.45 -0.16 -20.42
CA ALA A 258 -17.59 -0.51 -19.01
C ALA A 258 -16.86 0.49 -18.11
N LEU A 259 -15.64 0.90 -18.48
CA LEU A 259 -14.87 1.91 -17.75
C LEU A 259 -15.57 3.27 -17.74
N SER A 260 -16.16 3.69 -18.87
CA SER A 260 -16.90 4.97 -18.95
C SER A 260 -18.18 4.98 -18.13
N ALA A 261 -18.73 3.81 -17.78
CA ALA A 261 -19.90 3.68 -16.93
C ALA A 261 -19.57 3.82 -15.42
N LEU A 262 -18.29 3.71 -15.03
CA LEU A 262 -17.85 3.91 -13.65
C LEU A 262 -17.64 5.40 -13.36
N SER A 263 -18.64 6.05 -12.75
CA SER A 263 -18.47 7.40 -12.23
C SER A 263 -17.50 7.42 -11.04
N ALA A 264 -16.88 8.58 -10.75
CA ALA A 264 -16.02 8.74 -9.57
C ALA A 264 -16.72 8.35 -8.26
N ALA A 265 -18.02 8.67 -8.13
CA ALA A 265 -18.83 8.27 -6.99
C ALA A 265 -18.99 6.74 -6.89
N ARG A 266 -19.22 6.06 -8.02
CA ARG A 266 -19.31 4.60 -8.07
C ARG A 266 -17.97 3.94 -7.75
N ILE A 267 -16.86 4.50 -8.21
CA ILE A 267 -15.51 4.01 -7.88
C ILE A 267 -15.28 4.11 -6.37
N SER A 268 -15.60 5.25 -5.75
CA SER A 268 -15.48 5.46 -4.30
C SER A 268 -16.34 4.49 -3.49
N GLU A 269 -17.56 4.20 -3.95
CA GLU A 269 -18.41 3.17 -3.35
C GLU A 269 -17.79 1.76 -3.46
N LEU A 270 -17.28 1.42 -4.65
CA LEU A 270 -16.63 0.14 -4.90
C LEU A 270 -15.31 -0.02 -4.13
N ASP A 271 -14.57 1.07 -3.89
CA ASP A 271 -13.38 1.06 -3.04
C ASP A 271 -13.73 0.59 -1.63
N GLY A 272 -14.79 1.15 -1.03
CA GLY A 272 -15.28 0.72 0.29
C GLY A 272 -15.83 -0.71 0.30
N LEU A 273 -16.29 -1.22 -0.85
CA LEU A 273 -16.88 -2.55 -0.97
C LEU A 273 -15.84 -3.66 -1.26
N ILE A 274 -14.79 -3.36 -2.02
CA ILE A 274 -13.87 -4.37 -2.61
C ILE A 274 -12.47 -4.32 -2.00
N LEU A 275 -11.94 -3.15 -1.62
CA LEU A 275 -10.55 -3.05 -1.18
C LEU A 275 -10.28 -3.89 0.07
N GLY A 276 -9.17 -4.61 0.05
CA GLY A 276 -8.76 -5.47 1.16
C GLY A 276 -9.62 -6.72 1.37
N LYS A 277 -10.70 -6.91 0.59
CA LYS A 277 -11.56 -8.10 0.71
C LYS A 277 -10.84 -9.37 0.26
N THR A 278 -11.14 -10.45 0.96
CA THR A 278 -10.74 -11.82 0.64
C THR A 278 -11.69 -12.46 -0.37
N ILE A 279 -11.28 -13.58 -0.98
CA ILE A 279 -12.11 -14.35 -1.90
C ILE A 279 -13.44 -14.76 -1.26
N PRO A 280 -13.50 -15.30 -0.02
CA PRO A 280 -14.78 -15.63 0.61
C PRO A 280 -15.70 -14.42 0.80
N GLU A 281 -15.17 -13.26 1.15
CA GLU A 281 -15.97 -12.04 1.28
C GLU A 281 -16.51 -11.56 -0.08
N LEU A 282 -15.68 -11.61 -1.14
CA LEU A 282 -16.11 -11.28 -2.49
C LEU A 282 -17.17 -12.25 -3.02
N GLN A 283 -17.04 -13.55 -2.72
CA GLN A 283 -18.06 -14.55 -3.03
C GLN A 283 -19.37 -14.24 -2.31
N ALA A 284 -19.33 -13.92 -1.02
CA ALA A 284 -20.53 -13.56 -0.26
C ALA A 284 -21.24 -12.32 -0.81
N LEU A 285 -20.49 -11.31 -1.26
CA LEU A 285 -21.04 -10.13 -1.93
C LEU A 285 -21.72 -10.49 -3.26
N MET A 286 -21.15 -11.41 -4.03
CA MET A 286 -21.75 -11.90 -5.28
C MET A 286 -22.99 -12.77 -5.03
N ASP A 287 -22.96 -13.63 -4.02
CA ASP A 287 -24.11 -14.47 -3.63
C ASP A 287 -25.31 -13.64 -3.17
N ASN A 288 -25.04 -12.51 -2.51
CA ASN A 288 -26.08 -11.58 -2.05
C ASN A 288 -26.53 -10.58 -3.13
N GLY A 289 -25.99 -10.67 -4.36
CA GLY A 289 -26.31 -9.76 -5.46
C GLY A 289 -25.82 -8.33 -5.27
N GLN A 290 -24.90 -8.09 -4.33
CA GLN A 290 -24.29 -6.78 -4.07
C GLN A 290 -23.12 -6.48 -5.02
N LEU A 291 -22.53 -7.53 -5.59
CA LEU A 291 -21.42 -7.48 -6.53
C LEU A 291 -21.67 -8.48 -7.66
N THR A 292 -21.10 -8.23 -8.83
CA THR A 292 -21.05 -9.21 -9.94
C THR A 292 -19.60 -9.37 -10.40
N ALA A 293 -19.29 -10.48 -11.07
CA ALA A 293 -17.96 -10.72 -11.64
C ALA A 293 -17.60 -9.64 -12.68
N GLU A 294 -18.56 -9.18 -13.49
CA GLU A 294 -18.35 -8.08 -14.44
C GLU A 294 -17.97 -6.78 -13.72
N VAL A 295 -18.67 -6.43 -12.64
CA VAL A 295 -18.38 -5.20 -11.86
C VAL A 295 -17.02 -5.32 -11.17
N LEU A 296 -16.71 -6.47 -10.57
CA LEU A 296 -15.42 -6.72 -9.93
C LEU A 296 -14.25 -6.64 -10.93
N THR A 297 -14.43 -7.23 -12.12
CA THR A 297 -13.44 -7.19 -13.21
C THR A 297 -13.25 -5.76 -13.72
N THR A 298 -14.35 -5.03 -13.96
CA THR A 298 -14.31 -3.64 -14.42
C THR A 298 -13.64 -2.72 -13.38
N TYR A 299 -13.89 -2.97 -12.09
CA TYR A 299 -13.25 -2.25 -11.00
C TYR A 299 -11.73 -2.42 -11.03
N TYR A 300 -11.20 -3.64 -11.11
CA TYR A 300 -9.76 -3.85 -11.21
C TYR A 300 -9.15 -3.27 -12.50
N LEU A 301 -9.84 -3.35 -13.64
CA LEU A 301 -9.41 -2.70 -14.88
C LEU A 301 -9.31 -1.17 -14.71
N SER A 302 -10.25 -0.54 -14.00
CA SER A 302 -10.20 0.89 -13.71
C SER A 302 -9.01 1.27 -12.82
N ARG A 303 -8.66 0.43 -11.84
CA ARG A 303 -7.47 0.64 -11.00
C ARG A 303 -6.20 0.48 -11.81
N ILE A 304 -6.10 -0.54 -12.66
CA ILE A 304 -4.97 -0.74 -13.57
C ILE A 304 -4.76 0.51 -14.44
N GLN A 305 -5.83 1.07 -15.01
CA GLN A 305 -5.77 2.32 -15.76
C GLN A 305 -5.24 3.49 -14.93
N GLN A 306 -5.67 3.62 -13.67
CA GLN A 306 -5.36 4.77 -12.84
C GLN A 306 -3.98 4.73 -12.20
N ILE A 307 -3.53 3.56 -11.72
CA ILE A 307 -2.32 3.46 -10.88
C ILE A 307 -1.25 2.52 -11.43
N ASP A 308 -1.53 1.72 -12.47
CA ASP A 308 -0.55 0.77 -13.02
C ASP A 308 0.10 1.26 -14.32
N ILE A 309 -0.72 1.61 -15.31
CA ILE A 309 -0.23 1.98 -16.64
C ILE A 309 0.69 3.21 -16.53
N ASP A 310 1.94 3.03 -16.97
CA ASP A 310 3.03 4.01 -16.91
C ASP A 310 3.45 4.46 -15.49
N ARG A 311 2.89 3.78 -14.47
CA ARG A 311 3.13 4.03 -13.04
C ARG A 311 3.72 2.80 -12.37
N LEU A 312 2.93 1.84 -11.87
CA LEU A 312 3.51 0.63 -11.26
C LEU A 312 4.04 -0.37 -12.30
N ASN A 313 3.54 -0.34 -13.53
CA ASN A 313 3.92 -1.24 -14.63
C ASN A 313 3.94 -2.73 -14.22
N SER A 314 3.00 -3.15 -13.38
CA SER A 314 2.90 -4.53 -12.89
C SER A 314 2.10 -5.43 -13.84
N VAL A 315 1.18 -4.86 -14.64
CA VAL A 315 0.40 -5.58 -15.65
C VAL A 315 1.01 -5.32 -17.02
N MET A 316 1.35 -6.36 -17.76
CA MET A 316 1.99 -6.25 -19.08
C MET A 316 1.00 -6.30 -20.24
N GLU A 317 -0.06 -7.10 -20.11
CA GLU A 317 -1.09 -7.26 -21.13
C GLU A 317 -2.44 -7.57 -20.45
N LEU A 318 -3.54 -7.07 -21.00
CA LEU A 318 -4.89 -7.33 -20.51
C LEU A 318 -5.56 -8.37 -21.39
N ASN A 319 -6.39 -9.24 -20.81
CA ASN A 319 -7.17 -10.18 -21.58
C ASN A 319 -8.36 -9.46 -22.22
N PRO A 320 -8.41 -9.28 -23.56
CA PRO A 320 -9.52 -8.59 -24.21
C PRO A 320 -10.88 -9.26 -23.98
N GLU A 321 -10.88 -10.54 -23.60
CA GLU A 321 -12.08 -11.36 -23.37
C GLU A 321 -12.53 -11.33 -21.89
N ALA A 322 -11.81 -10.65 -20.99
CA ALA A 322 -12.06 -10.69 -19.54
C ALA A 322 -13.50 -10.34 -19.14
N LEU A 323 -14.09 -9.28 -19.72
CA LEU A 323 -15.47 -8.88 -19.40
C LEU A 323 -16.51 -9.82 -20.00
N GLU A 324 -16.24 -10.43 -21.14
CA GLU A 324 -17.14 -11.44 -21.72
C GLU A 324 -17.17 -12.69 -20.84
N ILE A 325 -16.00 -13.17 -20.40
CA ILE A 325 -15.87 -14.30 -19.48
C ILE A 325 -16.57 -13.98 -18.15
N ALA A 326 -16.37 -12.79 -17.58
CA ALA A 326 -17.01 -12.37 -16.35
C ALA A 326 -18.54 -12.36 -16.47
N ARG A 327 -19.10 -11.83 -17.57
CA ARG A 327 -20.55 -11.86 -17.84
C ARG A 327 -21.11 -13.27 -17.98
N ALA A 328 -20.36 -14.18 -18.61
CA ALA A 328 -20.77 -15.58 -18.72
C ALA A 328 -20.84 -16.25 -17.34
N LEU A 329 -19.87 -15.97 -16.45
CA LEU A 329 -19.86 -16.47 -15.08
C LEU A 329 -20.98 -15.87 -14.23
N ASP A 330 -21.34 -14.60 -14.44
CA ASP A 330 -22.52 -14.00 -13.81
C ASP A 330 -23.82 -14.68 -14.25
N ALA A 331 -23.96 -15.01 -15.54
CA ALA A 331 -25.10 -15.77 -16.04
C ALA A 331 -25.16 -17.18 -15.44
N GLU A 332 -24.04 -17.89 -15.35
CA GLU A 332 -23.96 -19.19 -14.67
C GLU A 332 -24.36 -19.10 -13.20
N ARG A 333 -23.93 -18.05 -12.48
CA ARG A 333 -24.33 -17.83 -11.10
C ARG A 333 -25.84 -17.62 -10.99
N ALA A 334 -26.43 -16.82 -11.89
CA ALA A 334 -27.88 -16.60 -11.94
C ALA A 334 -28.68 -17.89 -12.20
N ASP A 335 -28.11 -18.82 -12.97
CA ASP A 335 -28.67 -20.15 -13.24
C ASP A 335 -28.37 -21.18 -12.14
N GLY A 336 -27.69 -20.79 -11.06
CA GLY A 336 -27.31 -21.67 -9.95
C GLY A 336 -26.13 -22.61 -10.23
N ALA A 337 -25.37 -22.36 -11.30
CA ALA A 337 -24.23 -23.16 -11.76
C ALA A 337 -22.88 -22.60 -11.27
N VAL A 338 -22.76 -22.33 -9.96
CA VAL A 338 -21.50 -21.84 -9.36
C VAL A 338 -20.45 -22.96 -9.31
N ARG A 339 -19.25 -22.69 -9.85
CA ARG A 339 -18.17 -23.68 -10.01
C ARG A 339 -17.26 -23.87 -8.79
N GLY A 340 -17.40 -23.01 -7.79
CA GLY A 340 -16.62 -23.05 -6.54
C GLY A 340 -16.11 -21.68 -6.11
N PRO A 341 -15.16 -21.61 -5.15
CA PRO A 341 -14.69 -20.35 -4.56
C PRO A 341 -14.05 -19.38 -5.56
N MET A 342 -13.53 -19.87 -6.69
CA MET A 342 -12.91 -19.03 -7.72
C MET A 342 -13.92 -18.48 -8.74
N HIS A 343 -15.21 -18.83 -8.64
CA HIS A 343 -16.23 -18.44 -9.63
C HIS A 343 -16.40 -16.91 -9.71
N GLY A 344 -16.01 -16.32 -10.83
CA GLY A 344 -16.04 -14.87 -11.06
C GLY A 344 -14.86 -14.09 -10.49
N ILE A 345 -13.85 -14.75 -9.91
CA ILE A 345 -12.69 -14.09 -9.29
C ILE A 345 -11.63 -13.72 -10.33
N PRO A 346 -11.22 -12.44 -10.46
CA PRO A 346 -10.16 -12.03 -11.36
C PRO A 346 -8.76 -12.45 -10.89
N VAL A 347 -7.97 -13.00 -11.80
CA VAL A 347 -6.61 -13.51 -11.55
C VAL A 347 -5.64 -12.96 -12.60
N LEU A 348 -4.50 -12.44 -12.15
CA LEU A 348 -3.37 -12.15 -13.05
C LEU A 348 -2.38 -13.31 -13.12
N ILE A 349 -1.89 -13.58 -14.32
CA ILE A 349 -1.01 -14.71 -14.60
C ILE A 349 0.36 -14.17 -15.03
N LYS A 350 1.46 -14.59 -14.39
CA LYS A 350 2.80 -14.19 -14.84
C LYS A 350 3.01 -14.53 -16.32
N ASP A 351 3.62 -13.61 -17.07
CA ASP A 351 3.67 -13.71 -18.54
C ASP A 351 4.49 -14.88 -19.13
N ASN A 352 5.22 -15.64 -18.30
CA ASN A 352 5.83 -16.89 -18.76
C ASN A 352 4.86 -18.10 -18.73
N ILE A 353 3.61 -17.93 -18.29
CA ILE A 353 2.60 -18.99 -18.24
C ILE A 353 1.63 -18.84 -19.41
N ALA A 354 1.50 -19.88 -20.24
CA ALA A 354 0.65 -19.83 -21.43
C ALA A 354 -0.85 -19.72 -21.12
N THR A 355 -1.54 -18.94 -21.95
CA THR A 355 -2.99 -18.76 -21.97
C THR A 355 -3.46 -18.92 -23.41
N GLY A 356 -4.56 -19.65 -23.64
CA GLY A 356 -5.15 -19.86 -24.96
C GLY A 356 -6.04 -18.72 -25.47
N ASP A 357 -6.16 -17.62 -24.70
CA ASP A 357 -6.84 -16.38 -25.09
C ASP A 357 -6.04 -15.59 -26.14
N GLN A 358 -6.59 -14.45 -26.56
CA GLN A 358 -5.92 -13.46 -27.41
C GLN A 358 -4.86 -12.62 -26.66
N MET A 359 -3.96 -13.31 -25.94
CA MET A 359 -2.83 -12.73 -25.21
C MET A 359 -1.52 -13.45 -25.57
N HIS A 360 -0.41 -12.76 -25.35
CA HIS A 360 0.91 -13.28 -25.61
C HIS A 360 1.47 -13.98 -24.36
N THR A 361 2.55 -14.71 -24.53
CA THR A 361 3.28 -15.35 -23.41
C THR A 361 4.76 -15.24 -23.71
N THR A 362 5.36 -14.15 -23.25
CA THR A 362 6.62 -13.66 -23.84
C THR A 362 7.83 -13.83 -22.92
N ALA A 363 7.62 -14.18 -21.65
CA ALA A 363 8.62 -14.06 -20.60
C ALA A 363 9.26 -12.65 -20.53
N GLY A 364 8.50 -11.63 -20.94
CA GLY A 364 8.96 -10.24 -21.07
C GLY A 364 9.91 -9.96 -22.24
N ALA A 365 10.22 -10.99 -23.05
CA ALA A 365 11.30 -10.95 -24.02
C ALA A 365 10.85 -10.50 -25.41
N TYR A 366 11.63 -9.60 -26.02
CA TYR A 366 11.35 -9.08 -27.36
C TYR A 366 11.30 -10.16 -28.45
N ALA A 367 12.05 -11.25 -28.27
CA ALA A 367 12.07 -12.38 -29.20
C ALA A 367 10.73 -13.12 -29.29
N LEU A 368 9.92 -13.08 -28.24
CA LEU A 368 8.60 -13.71 -28.15
C LEU A 368 7.46 -12.70 -28.23
N ARG A 369 7.72 -11.45 -28.60
CA ARG A 369 6.73 -10.37 -28.58
C ARG A 369 5.44 -10.69 -29.32
N ASP A 370 5.50 -11.49 -30.39
CA ASP A 370 4.35 -11.85 -31.22
C ASP A 370 3.88 -13.30 -30.96
N TRP A 371 4.43 -13.99 -29.96
CA TRP A 371 4.06 -15.36 -29.65
C TRP A 371 2.79 -15.42 -28.79
N GLN A 372 1.75 -16.00 -29.35
CA GLN A 372 0.52 -16.39 -28.66
C GLN A 372 0.49 -17.91 -28.55
N ALA A 373 0.16 -18.41 -27.37
CA ALA A 373 0.05 -19.83 -27.14
C ALA A 373 -1.23 -20.38 -27.79
N HIS A 374 -1.18 -21.58 -28.36
CA HIS A 374 -2.36 -22.19 -29.00
C HIS A 374 -3.29 -22.89 -28.01
N ARG A 375 -2.92 -22.94 -26.73
CA ARG A 375 -3.68 -23.56 -25.64
C ARG A 375 -3.25 -22.98 -24.30
N ASP A 376 -4.10 -23.17 -23.30
CA ASP A 376 -3.77 -22.91 -21.91
C ASP A 376 -2.65 -23.81 -21.39
N ALA A 377 -1.84 -23.27 -20.47
CA ALA A 377 -1.10 -24.06 -19.50
C ALA A 377 -2.07 -24.88 -18.63
N PHE A 378 -1.61 -26.02 -18.11
CA PHE A 378 -2.48 -26.91 -17.33
C PHE A 378 -3.14 -26.18 -16.16
N LEU A 379 -2.38 -25.39 -15.40
CA LEU A 379 -2.92 -24.63 -14.27
C LEU A 379 -3.98 -23.61 -14.72
N VAL A 380 -3.85 -23.00 -15.91
CA VAL A 380 -4.82 -22.02 -16.41
C VAL A 380 -6.12 -22.73 -16.79
N LYS A 381 -6.04 -23.92 -17.38
CA LYS A 381 -7.21 -24.77 -17.63
C LYS A 381 -7.94 -25.12 -16.33
N GLN A 382 -7.21 -25.46 -15.26
CA GLN A 382 -7.78 -25.73 -13.94
C GLN A 382 -8.47 -24.50 -13.35
N LEU A 383 -7.83 -23.32 -13.44
CA LEU A 383 -8.43 -22.05 -12.99
C LEU A 383 -9.74 -21.73 -13.72
N ARG A 384 -9.80 -21.94 -15.05
CA ARG A 384 -11.03 -21.77 -15.83
C ARG A 384 -12.11 -22.75 -15.43
N ALA A 385 -11.74 -24.01 -15.17
CA ALA A 385 -12.68 -25.01 -14.68
C ALA A 385 -13.26 -24.62 -13.30
N ALA A 386 -12.46 -23.97 -12.46
CA ALA A 386 -12.90 -23.40 -11.17
C ALA A 386 -13.68 -22.07 -11.29
N GLY A 387 -13.83 -21.54 -12.52
CA GLY A 387 -14.59 -20.32 -12.80
C GLY A 387 -13.82 -19.01 -12.61
N ALA A 388 -12.48 -19.02 -12.61
CA ALA A 388 -11.69 -17.80 -12.52
C ALA A 388 -11.76 -16.96 -13.80
N VAL A 389 -11.71 -15.63 -13.66
CA VAL A 389 -11.55 -14.69 -14.77
C VAL A 389 -10.06 -14.40 -14.95
N ILE A 390 -9.46 -14.85 -16.03
CA ILE A 390 -8.07 -14.49 -16.35
C ILE A 390 -8.05 -13.03 -16.81
N LEU A 391 -7.59 -12.13 -15.93
CA LEU A 391 -7.62 -10.68 -16.14
C LEU A 391 -6.57 -10.22 -17.17
N GLY A 392 -5.43 -10.90 -17.20
CA GLY A 392 -4.29 -10.48 -18.02
C GLY A 392 -2.97 -11.15 -17.61
N LYS A 393 -1.89 -10.62 -18.17
CA LYS A 393 -0.51 -11.05 -17.94
C LYS A 393 0.20 -10.07 -17.01
N ALA A 394 0.79 -10.56 -15.94
CA ALA A 394 1.64 -9.78 -15.06
C ALA A 394 3.08 -9.69 -15.61
N ASN A 395 3.71 -8.52 -15.48
CA ASN A 395 5.10 -8.30 -15.84
C ASN A 395 6.05 -9.12 -14.94
N LEU A 396 7.28 -9.29 -15.39
CA LEU A 396 8.32 -10.06 -14.72
C LEU A 396 9.70 -9.46 -15.00
N SER A 397 10.70 -9.93 -14.26
CA SER A 397 12.09 -9.80 -14.70
C SER A 397 12.29 -10.68 -15.95
N GLU A 398 12.82 -10.12 -17.04
CA GLU A 398 12.94 -10.79 -18.34
C GLU A 398 13.62 -12.18 -18.24
N TRP A 399 13.07 -13.18 -18.95
CA TRP A 399 13.49 -14.58 -18.87
C TRP A 399 13.58 -15.13 -17.44
N ALA A 400 12.61 -14.74 -16.60
CA ALA A 400 12.56 -15.11 -15.20
C ALA A 400 13.85 -14.74 -14.42
N ASN A 401 14.44 -13.57 -14.74
CA ASN A 401 15.70 -13.06 -14.19
C ASN A 401 16.95 -13.86 -14.58
N TYR A 402 16.95 -14.48 -15.76
CA TYR A 402 18.11 -15.21 -16.30
C TYR A 402 18.62 -14.62 -17.61
N THR A 403 18.81 -13.29 -17.61
CA THR A 403 19.26 -12.54 -18.78
C THR A 403 20.65 -11.93 -18.54
N ASP A 404 20.74 -10.95 -17.64
CA ASP A 404 21.98 -10.25 -17.31
C ASP A 404 22.02 -9.99 -15.79
N PRO A 405 23.16 -10.21 -15.10
CA PRO A 405 23.26 -10.03 -13.65
C PRO A 405 23.10 -8.57 -13.18
N SER A 406 23.20 -7.59 -14.09
CA SER A 406 22.99 -6.17 -13.81
C SER A 406 21.57 -5.68 -14.12
N MET A 407 20.72 -6.55 -14.68
CA MET A 407 19.33 -6.19 -14.96
C MET A 407 18.59 -5.93 -13.65
N PRO A 408 17.90 -4.79 -13.49
CA PRO A 408 17.12 -4.52 -12.30
C PRO A 408 15.93 -5.49 -12.21
N SER A 409 15.59 -5.91 -10.99
CA SER A 409 14.42 -6.76 -10.75
C SER A 409 13.16 -6.08 -11.27
N GLY A 410 12.30 -6.84 -11.94
CA GLY A 410 11.02 -6.35 -12.46
C GLY A 410 11.10 -5.63 -13.80
N PHE A 411 12.29 -5.50 -14.39
CA PHE A 411 12.43 -5.00 -15.74
C PHE A 411 12.22 -6.11 -16.77
N SER A 412 11.44 -5.79 -17.81
CA SER A 412 11.46 -6.52 -19.07
C SER A 412 11.34 -5.58 -20.26
N THR A 413 11.86 -6.00 -21.40
CA THR A 413 11.82 -5.21 -22.64
C THR A 413 10.39 -4.87 -23.07
N LEU A 414 9.42 -5.78 -22.85
CA LEU A 414 8.03 -5.58 -23.26
C LEU A 414 7.15 -4.97 -22.17
N GLY A 415 7.46 -5.21 -20.90
CA GLY A 415 6.64 -4.74 -19.78
C GLY A 415 7.10 -3.43 -19.17
N GLY A 416 8.38 -3.11 -19.31
CA GLY A 416 9.04 -2.00 -18.63
C GLY A 416 9.54 -2.37 -17.24
N GLN A 417 9.90 -1.34 -16.48
CA GLN A 417 10.29 -1.48 -15.09
C GLN A 417 9.02 -1.51 -14.23
N THR A 418 8.71 -2.68 -13.65
CA THR A 418 7.73 -2.76 -12.55
C THR A 418 8.29 -2.05 -11.32
N ARG A 419 7.45 -1.30 -10.59
CA ARG A 419 7.89 -0.44 -9.50
C ARG A 419 7.20 -0.81 -8.19
N HIS A 420 7.93 -0.66 -7.09
CA HIS A 420 7.46 -1.04 -5.77
C HIS A 420 6.34 -0.10 -5.29
N PRO A 421 5.20 -0.61 -4.79
CA PRO A 421 4.04 0.21 -4.49
C PRO A 421 4.20 1.08 -3.24
N TYR A 422 5.14 0.73 -2.36
CA TYR A 422 5.42 1.48 -1.12
C TYR A 422 6.53 2.54 -1.24
N GLY A 423 7.10 2.77 -2.43
CA GLY A 423 8.14 3.78 -2.64
C GLY A 423 9.34 3.29 -3.45
N PRO A 424 10.49 3.98 -3.41
CA PRO A 424 11.67 3.70 -4.24
C PRO A 424 12.50 2.51 -3.73
N PHE A 425 11.84 1.38 -3.51
CA PHE A 425 12.45 0.12 -3.10
C PHE A 425 12.54 -0.85 -4.30
N ASP A 426 13.42 -1.84 -4.21
CA ASP A 426 13.48 -2.92 -5.19
C ASP A 426 12.26 -3.85 -4.97
N PRO A 427 11.37 -4.05 -5.96
CA PRO A 427 10.22 -4.97 -5.84
C PRO A 427 10.62 -6.45 -5.89
N LEU A 428 11.90 -6.76 -6.08
CA LEU A 428 12.49 -8.08 -6.28
C LEU A 428 11.80 -8.84 -7.44
N GLY A 429 12.14 -10.11 -7.63
CA GLY A 429 11.67 -10.83 -8.80
C GLY A 429 12.03 -12.31 -8.78
N SER A 430 11.64 -13.07 -9.81
CA SER A 430 11.13 -12.59 -11.09
C SER A 430 9.61 -12.42 -11.21
N SER A 431 8.78 -12.91 -10.27
CA SER A 431 7.31 -12.71 -10.32
C SER A 431 6.89 -11.31 -9.82
N THR A 432 7.59 -10.29 -10.29
CA THR A 432 7.50 -8.91 -9.79
C THR A 432 6.13 -8.31 -10.01
N GLY A 433 5.61 -8.36 -11.25
CA GLY A 433 4.29 -7.83 -11.57
C GLY A 433 3.18 -8.56 -10.81
N SER A 434 3.29 -9.89 -10.65
CA SER A 434 2.34 -10.68 -9.87
C SER A 434 2.26 -10.19 -8.42
N ALA A 435 3.40 -9.87 -7.80
CA ALA A 435 3.44 -9.38 -6.42
C ALA A 435 2.92 -7.94 -6.29
N VAL A 436 3.42 -7.03 -7.12
CA VAL A 436 3.01 -5.62 -7.10
C VAL A 436 1.52 -5.48 -7.38
N ALA A 437 0.97 -6.24 -8.33
CA ALA A 437 -0.45 -6.19 -8.65
C ALA A 437 -1.34 -6.62 -7.48
N VAL A 438 -0.93 -7.64 -6.72
CA VAL A 438 -1.67 -8.08 -5.53
C VAL A 438 -1.57 -7.05 -4.40
N ALA A 439 -0.36 -6.53 -4.14
CA ALA A 439 -0.12 -5.51 -3.11
C ALA A 439 -0.92 -4.23 -3.37
N SER A 440 -1.06 -3.83 -4.63
CA SER A 440 -1.78 -2.62 -5.06
C SER A 440 -3.28 -2.83 -5.31
N ASN A 441 -3.84 -4.00 -4.98
CA ASN A 441 -5.23 -4.36 -5.25
C ASN A 441 -5.61 -4.15 -6.74
N LEU A 442 -4.74 -4.57 -7.66
CA LEU A 442 -4.99 -4.58 -9.11
C LEU A 442 -5.59 -5.91 -9.59
N THR A 443 -5.63 -6.90 -8.70
CA THR A 443 -6.26 -8.19 -8.88
C THR A 443 -6.61 -8.76 -7.50
N THR A 444 -7.47 -9.78 -7.45
CA THR A 444 -7.77 -10.46 -6.19
C THR A 444 -6.57 -11.32 -5.76
N VAL A 445 -6.05 -12.13 -6.70
CA VAL A 445 -4.89 -13.00 -6.51
C VAL A 445 -4.10 -13.10 -7.83
N SER A 446 -2.86 -13.57 -7.77
CA SER A 446 -2.04 -13.79 -8.95
C SER A 446 -1.27 -15.09 -8.90
N VAL A 447 -0.78 -15.53 -10.05
CA VAL A 447 0.10 -16.71 -10.17
C VAL A 447 1.50 -16.24 -10.53
N GLY A 448 2.49 -16.72 -9.77
CA GLY A 448 3.91 -16.56 -10.03
C GLY A 448 4.58 -17.88 -10.41
N THR A 449 5.87 -17.80 -10.74
CA THR A 449 6.73 -18.98 -10.93
C THR A 449 8.05 -18.80 -10.20
N GLU A 450 8.59 -19.89 -9.66
CA GLU A 450 9.86 -19.87 -8.96
C GLU A 450 10.77 -21.03 -9.32
N THR A 451 11.96 -20.66 -9.79
CA THR A 451 13.16 -21.49 -9.80
C THR A 451 13.86 -21.36 -8.44
N GLN A 452 14.27 -20.14 -8.08
CA GLN A 452 14.88 -19.79 -6.80
C GLN A 452 14.44 -18.37 -6.40
N GLY A 453 13.71 -18.22 -5.29
CA GLY A 453 13.27 -16.94 -4.73
C GLY A 453 12.20 -16.17 -5.52
N SER A 454 11.94 -16.52 -6.78
CA SER A 454 11.09 -15.75 -7.70
C SER A 454 9.59 -15.64 -7.36
N ILE A 455 9.08 -16.31 -6.34
CA ILE A 455 7.77 -16.11 -5.71
C ILE A 455 7.97 -15.52 -4.31
N LEU A 456 8.82 -16.13 -3.48
CA LEU A 456 8.98 -15.77 -2.08
C LEU A 456 9.60 -14.37 -1.88
N MET A 457 10.64 -14.03 -2.65
CA MET A 457 11.32 -12.73 -2.55
C MET A 457 10.41 -11.56 -2.96
N PRO A 458 9.78 -11.55 -4.15
CA PRO A 458 8.87 -10.45 -4.48
C PRO A 458 7.63 -10.44 -3.57
N ALA A 459 7.13 -11.58 -3.08
CA ALA A 459 6.05 -11.57 -2.10
C ALA A 459 6.46 -10.87 -0.79
N SER A 460 7.62 -11.26 -0.23
CA SER A 460 8.16 -10.67 1.00
C SER A 460 8.45 -9.18 0.86
N SER A 461 9.03 -8.75 -0.27
CA SER A 461 9.35 -7.35 -0.48
C SER A 461 8.09 -6.48 -0.57
N ASN A 462 7.04 -6.98 -1.24
CA ASN A 462 5.82 -6.22 -1.48
C ASN A 462 4.73 -6.47 -0.42
N GLY A 463 5.06 -7.09 0.72
CA GLY A 463 4.14 -7.23 1.85
C GLY A 463 2.92 -8.13 1.57
N ILE A 464 3.09 -9.19 0.78
CA ILE A 464 2.02 -10.14 0.45
C ILE A 464 2.42 -11.59 0.75
N VAL A 465 1.45 -12.50 0.67
CA VAL A 465 1.69 -13.94 0.80
C VAL A 465 2.03 -14.53 -0.57
N GLY A 466 3.12 -15.30 -0.64
CA GLY A 466 3.49 -16.12 -1.79
C GLY A 466 3.85 -17.53 -1.33
N LEU A 467 3.43 -18.53 -2.09
CA LEU A 467 3.70 -19.93 -1.76
C LEU A 467 4.47 -20.63 -2.88
N LYS A 468 5.72 -21.00 -2.57
CA LYS A 468 6.53 -21.95 -3.34
C LYS A 468 5.98 -23.36 -3.08
N THR A 469 5.44 -24.01 -4.10
CA THR A 469 4.89 -25.36 -3.97
C THR A 469 6.00 -26.41 -3.94
N SER A 470 5.68 -27.62 -3.43
CA SER A 470 6.51 -28.79 -3.71
C SER A 470 6.48 -29.10 -5.20
N ARG A 471 7.61 -29.51 -5.79
CA ARG A 471 7.66 -29.89 -7.21
C ARG A 471 6.64 -31.00 -7.48
N GLY A 472 5.83 -30.82 -8.53
CA GLY A 472 4.77 -31.75 -8.89
C GLY A 472 3.40 -31.43 -8.29
N LEU A 473 3.27 -30.57 -7.28
CA LEU A 473 1.95 -30.24 -6.75
C LEU A 473 1.09 -29.47 -7.78
N VAL A 474 1.71 -28.58 -8.55
CA VAL A 474 1.09 -27.88 -9.67
C VAL A 474 1.92 -28.12 -10.92
N SER A 475 1.26 -28.50 -12.01
CA SER A 475 1.92 -28.80 -13.30
C SER A 475 2.66 -27.59 -13.86
N ARG A 476 3.80 -27.86 -14.49
CA ARG A 476 4.65 -26.89 -15.21
C ARG A 476 4.40 -26.90 -16.72
N ASP A 477 3.45 -27.72 -17.19
CA ASP A 477 3.11 -27.82 -18.61
C ASP A 477 2.71 -26.46 -19.19
N TYR A 478 3.30 -26.13 -20.33
CA TYR A 478 3.07 -24.89 -21.07
C TYR A 478 3.46 -23.60 -20.31
N ILE A 479 4.45 -23.70 -19.43
CA ILE A 479 5.17 -22.56 -18.85
C ILE A 479 6.55 -22.47 -19.52
N ILE A 480 6.98 -21.27 -19.92
CA ILE A 480 8.35 -21.05 -20.41
C ILE A 480 9.31 -21.37 -19.25
N PRO A 481 10.15 -22.41 -19.38
CA PRO A 481 10.93 -22.93 -18.26
C PRO A 481 12.22 -22.14 -18.06
N LEU A 482 12.87 -22.38 -16.92
CA LEU A 482 14.24 -21.98 -16.65
C LEU A 482 15.10 -23.18 -16.23
N VAL A 483 14.77 -23.85 -15.12
CA VAL A 483 15.45 -25.06 -14.66
C VAL A 483 14.43 -26.09 -14.21
N ASP A 484 14.22 -27.11 -15.04
CA ASP A 484 13.18 -28.14 -14.87
C ASP A 484 13.11 -28.70 -13.44
N TRP A 485 14.24 -29.08 -12.82
CA TRP A 485 14.21 -29.71 -11.50
C TRP A 485 13.89 -28.76 -10.32
N MET A 486 13.88 -27.44 -10.53
CA MET A 486 13.58 -26.41 -9.52
C MET A 486 12.28 -25.66 -9.79
N ASP A 487 11.89 -25.52 -11.05
CA ASP A 487 10.76 -24.70 -11.47
C ASP A 487 9.46 -25.22 -10.87
N VAL A 488 8.70 -24.31 -10.26
CA VAL A 488 7.31 -24.57 -9.87
C VAL A 488 6.49 -23.29 -10.06
N PRO A 489 5.24 -23.38 -10.53
CA PRO A 489 4.27 -22.30 -10.36
C PRO A 489 3.76 -22.26 -8.92
N GLY A 490 3.28 -21.09 -8.49
CA GLY A 490 2.72 -20.93 -7.16
C GLY A 490 1.77 -19.74 -7.02
N PRO A 491 0.81 -19.84 -6.09
CA PRO A 491 -0.17 -18.79 -5.83
C PRO A 491 0.43 -17.62 -5.03
N MET A 492 -0.08 -16.42 -5.31
CA MET A 492 0.26 -15.17 -4.62
C MET A 492 -1.02 -14.40 -4.30
N GLY A 493 -1.13 -13.86 -3.08
CA GLY A 493 -2.35 -13.21 -2.57
C GLY A 493 -2.07 -12.37 -1.32
N ARG A 494 -3.02 -11.52 -0.91
CA ARG A 494 -2.85 -10.70 0.32
C ARG A 494 -2.98 -11.52 1.60
N THR A 495 -3.70 -12.65 1.55
CA THR A 495 -3.99 -13.48 2.71
C THR A 495 -3.64 -14.95 2.45
N VAL A 496 -3.34 -15.69 3.51
CA VAL A 496 -3.10 -17.14 3.45
C VAL A 496 -4.34 -17.88 2.93
N THR A 497 -5.54 -17.43 3.31
CA THR A 497 -6.81 -17.99 2.84
C THR A 497 -6.93 -17.91 1.32
N ASP A 498 -6.67 -16.75 0.72
CA ASP A 498 -6.78 -16.57 -0.73
C ASP A 498 -5.73 -17.40 -1.49
N VAL A 499 -4.51 -17.48 -0.95
CA VAL A 499 -3.43 -18.30 -1.50
C VAL A 499 -3.78 -19.79 -1.45
N ALA A 500 -4.42 -20.27 -0.38
CA ALA A 500 -4.86 -21.65 -0.26
C ALA A 500 -6.03 -21.99 -1.19
N ILE A 501 -6.99 -21.08 -1.36
CA ILE A 501 -8.08 -21.24 -2.34
C ILE A 501 -7.52 -21.31 -3.76
N LEU A 502 -6.60 -20.41 -4.10
CA LEU A 502 -5.95 -20.40 -5.41
C LEU A 502 -5.12 -21.68 -5.64
N LEU A 503 -4.39 -22.16 -4.63
CA LEU A 503 -3.64 -23.43 -4.70
C LEU A 503 -4.56 -24.61 -5.05
N SER A 504 -5.73 -24.67 -4.41
CA SER A 504 -6.73 -25.72 -4.63
C SER A 504 -7.22 -25.73 -6.08
N ALA A 505 -7.44 -24.55 -6.65
CA ALA A 505 -7.88 -24.39 -8.03
C ALA A 505 -6.80 -24.66 -9.08
N MET A 506 -5.51 -24.67 -8.71
CA MET A 506 -4.38 -24.92 -9.62
C MET A 506 -3.89 -26.37 -9.60
N THR A 507 -4.10 -27.07 -8.48
CA THR A 507 -3.55 -28.41 -8.22
C THR A 507 -4.24 -29.47 -9.09
N GLY A 508 -3.46 -30.44 -9.58
CA GLY A 508 -3.96 -31.56 -10.38
C GLY A 508 -2.85 -32.43 -10.96
N VAL A 509 -3.21 -33.64 -11.38
CA VAL A 509 -2.30 -34.55 -12.10
C VAL A 509 -2.37 -34.24 -13.58
N ASP A 510 -1.19 -34.13 -14.21
CA ASP A 510 -1.02 -33.81 -15.62
C ASP A 510 -0.08 -34.81 -16.28
N ASP A 511 -0.58 -35.52 -17.30
CA ASP A 511 0.21 -36.49 -18.06
C ASP A 511 1.38 -35.85 -18.83
N ASN A 512 1.33 -34.54 -19.09
CA ASN A 512 2.42 -33.79 -19.72
C ASN A 512 3.50 -33.35 -18.72
N ASP A 513 3.27 -33.51 -17.42
CA ASP A 513 4.23 -33.24 -16.36
C ASP A 513 4.29 -34.43 -15.39
N ALA A 514 5.22 -35.35 -15.67
CA ALA A 514 5.39 -36.57 -14.89
C ALA A 514 5.69 -36.33 -13.39
N ALA A 515 6.18 -35.15 -12.99
CA ALA A 515 6.39 -34.83 -11.58
C ALA A 515 5.06 -34.75 -10.81
N THR A 516 3.95 -34.49 -11.49
CA THR A 516 2.63 -34.38 -10.84
C THR A 516 2.07 -35.71 -10.35
N ALA A 517 2.59 -36.84 -10.86
CA ALA A 517 2.24 -38.16 -10.35
C ALA A 517 2.59 -38.34 -8.86
N ASP A 518 3.66 -37.68 -8.38
CA ASP A 518 4.10 -37.74 -6.98
C ASP A 518 3.09 -37.10 -6.01
N ALA A 519 2.26 -36.17 -6.51
CA ALA A 519 1.24 -35.46 -5.75
C ALA A 519 -0.19 -35.95 -6.05
N ALA A 520 -0.35 -37.10 -6.71
CA ALA A 520 -1.67 -37.58 -7.15
C ALA A 520 -2.69 -37.75 -6.01
N ASN A 521 -2.23 -38.06 -4.79
CA ASN A 521 -3.08 -38.17 -3.60
C ASN A 521 -3.57 -36.81 -3.07
N LEU A 522 -3.00 -35.70 -3.55
CA LEU A 522 -3.40 -34.33 -3.22
C LEU A 522 -4.27 -33.69 -4.31
N ALA A 523 -4.51 -34.38 -5.43
CA ALA A 523 -5.38 -33.88 -6.48
C ALA A 523 -6.82 -33.70 -5.97
N GLY A 524 -7.39 -32.50 -6.17
CA GLY A 524 -8.74 -32.16 -5.72
C GLY A 524 -8.87 -31.85 -4.22
N VAL A 525 -7.76 -31.77 -3.48
CA VAL A 525 -7.78 -31.30 -2.09
C VAL A 525 -8.12 -29.81 -2.06
N ASP A 526 -9.12 -29.45 -1.24
CA ASP A 526 -9.38 -28.08 -0.86
C ASP A 526 -8.37 -27.67 0.24
N PHE A 527 -7.32 -26.94 -0.13
CA PHE A 527 -6.35 -26.44 0.82
C PHE A 527 -6.90 -25.30 1.69
N GLY A 528 -7.96 -24.62 1.25
CA GLY A 528 -8.63 -23.57 2.04
C GLY A 528 -9.17 -24.11 3.36
N GLN A 529 -9.56 -25.39 3.40
CA GLN A 529 -10.06 -26.05 4.61
C GLN A 529 -9.04 -26.10 5.77
N PHE A 530 -7.75 -25.90 5.50
CA PHE A 530 -6.69 -25.92 6.54
C PHE A 530 -6.38 -24.54 7.11
N ALA A 531 -6.90 -23.47 6.52
CA ALA A 531 -6.71 -22.10 6.99
C ALA A 531 -7.71 -21.74 8.10
N THR A 532 -7.64 -22.44 9.23
CA THR A 532 -8.55 -22.25 10.37
C THR A 532 -7.85 -21.64 11.57
N ASP A 533 -8.59 -20.87 12.37
CA ASP A 533 -8.11 -20.38 13.66
C ASP A 533 -7.61 -21.52 14.54
N GLY A 534 -6.45 -21.32 15.18
CA GLY A 534 -5.82 -22.33 16.04
C GLY A 534 -5.12 -23.49 15.32
N ALA A 535 -5.07 -23.51 13.98
CA ALA A 535 -4.35 -24.57 13.24
C ALA A 535 -2.84 -24.66 13.58
N ALA A 536 -2.28 -23.56 14.12
CA ALA A 536 -0.90 -23.48 14.59
C ALA A 536 -0.67 -24.12 15.97
N ASP A 537 -1.73 -24.36 16.76
CA ASP A 537 -1.58 -24.89 18.12
C ASP A 537 -0.95 -26.30 18.12
N GLY A 538 0.00 -26.50 19.04
CA GLY A 538 0.75 -27.75 19.16
C GLY A 538 1.73 -28.05 18.02
N LYS A 539 1.90 -27.16 17.04
CA LYS A 539 2.95 -27.32 16.01
C LYS A 539 4.33 -27.02 16.59
N ARG A 540 5.36 -27.60 15.98
CA ARG A 540 6.77 -27.34 16.32
C ARG A 540 7.41 -26.55 15.19
N VAL A 541 8.00 -25.40 15.51
CA VAL A 541 8.68 -24.53 14.54
C VAL A 541 10.16 -24.44 14.88
N GLY A 542 11.00 -24.70 13.89
CA GLY A 542 12.44 -24.46 13.98
C GLY A 542 12.77 -23.02 13.62
N ILE A 543 13.41 -22.28 14.53
CA ILE A 543 14.05 -21.00 14.20
C ILE A 543 15.55 -21.25 13.99
N PHE A 544 16.09 -20.71 12.91
CA PHE A 544 17.51 -20.86 12.60
C PHE A 544 18.31 -19.81 13.36
N VAL A 545 19.22 -20.26 14.21
CA VAL A 545 20.19 -19.41 14.89
C VAL A 545 21.57 -19.87 14.49
N THR A 546 22.52 -18.95 14.36
CA THR A 546 23.91 -19.31 14.06
C THR A 546 24.68 -19.39 15.37
N ALA A 547 25.20 -20.57 15.72
CA ALA A 547 26.01 -20.75 16.91
C ALA A 547 27.34 -19.98 16.84
N ASP A 548 27.87 -19.59 17.99
CA ASP A 548 29.13 -18.84 18.08
C ASP A 548 30.29 -19.62 17.41
N GLU A 549 30.32 -20.95 17.55
CA GLU A 549 31.34 -21.78 16.89
C GLU A 549 31.25 -21.70 15.36
N THR A 550 30.03 -21.63 14.80
CA THR A 550 29.79 -21.49 13.36
C THR A 550 30.22 -20.12 12.87
N VAL A 551 29.93 -19.06 13.63
CA VAL A 551 30.42 -17.70 13.33
C VAL A 551 31.94 -17.65 13.31
N GLU A 552 32.60 -18.24 14.31
CA GLU A 552 34.07 -18.31 14.36
C GLU A 552 34.65 -19.13 13.20
N HIS A 553 33.99 -20.22 12.80
CA HIS A 553 34.40 -21.00 11.63
C HIS A 553 34.35 -20.16 10.35
N ILE A 554 33.28 -19.38 10.13
CA ILE A 554 33.14 -18.48 8.98
C ILE A 554 34.25 -17.42 8.99
N ILE A 555 34.49 -16.77 10.14
CA ILE A 555 35.55 -15.76 10.30
C ILE A 555 36.92 -16.34 9.92
N GLN A 556 37.22 -17.56 10.39
CA GLN A 556 38.48 -18.24 10.10
C GLN A 556 38.58 -18.68 8.63
N GLN A 557 37.51 -19.24 8.06
CA GLN A 557 37.48 -19.72 6.68
C GLN A 557 37.74 -18.59 5.67
N TYR A 558 37.15 -17.41 5.90
CA TYR A 558 37.30 -16.25 5.03
C TYR A 558 38.45 -15.31 5.42
N GLN A 559 39.18 -15.61 6.50
CA GLN A 559 40.31 -14.82 7.00
C GLN A 559 39.93 -13.33 7.17
N LEU A 560 38.77 -13.09 7.78
CA LEU A 560 38.26 -11.73 7.98
C LEU A 560 39.21 -10.95 8.90
N ALA A 561 39.43 -9.67 8.59
CA ALA A 561 40.16 -8.75 9.47
C ALA A 561 39.38 -8.55 10.79
N ASP A 562 40.08 -8.25 11.88
CA ASP A 562 39.49 -8.20 13.24
C ASP A 562 38.27 -7.27 13.34
N ASP A 563 38.30 -6.14 12.63
CA ASP A 563 37.21 -5.16 12.59
C ASP A 563 35.97 -5.69 11.86
N VAL A 564 36.18 -6.40 10.74
CA VAL A 564 35.11 -7.07 9.98
C VAL A 564 34.57 -8.28 10.75
N ALA A 565 35.45 -9.04 11.40
CA ALA A 565 35.08 -10.19 12.22
C ALA A 565 34.15 -9.77 13.37
N GLU A 566 34.47 -8.66 14.05
CA GLU A 566 33.62 -8.13 15.13
C GLU A 566 32.26 -7.65 14.62
N GLN A 567 32.23 -6.95 13.48
CA GLN A 567 30.97 -6.58 12.82
C GLN A 567 30.13 -7.82 12.46
N GLN A 568 30.78 -8.89 11.99
CA GLN A 568 30.10 -10.12 11.63
C GLN A 568 29.50 -10.82 12.85
N ARG A 569 30.22 -10.89 13.98
CA ARG A 569 29.68 -11.41 15.25
C ARG A 569 28.44 -10.64 15.68
N GLN A 570 28.51 -9.31 15.67
CA GLN A 570 27.38 -8.48 16.06
C GLN A 570 26.18 -8.69 15.12
N ALA A 571 26.40 -8.77 13.81
CA ALA A 571 25.34 -9.01 12.84
C ALA A 571 24.63 -10.36 13.07
N TYR A 572 25.38 -11.44 13.33
CA TYR A 572 24.78 -12.73 13.67
C TYR A 572 24.06 -12.71 15.02
N ALA A 573 24.60 -12.00 16.03
CA ALA A 573 23.94 -11.85 17.32
C ALA A 573 22.59 -11.10 17.19
N ASP A 574 22.56 -10.01 16.41
CA ASP A 574 21.34 -9.25 16.13
C ASP A 574 20.32 -10.08 15.36
N MET A 575 20.77 -10.85 14.36
CA MET A 575 19.92 -11.76 13.60
C MET A 575 19.33 -12.88 14.49
N ASN A 576 20.14 -13.48 15.36
CA ASN A 576 19.68 -14.48 16.32
C ASN A 576 18.64 -13.90 17.29
N ALA A 577 18.84 -12.65 17.76
CA ALA A 577 17.87 -11.96 18.61
C ALA A 577 16.54 -11.74 17.87
N ALA A 578 16.58 -11.34 16.60
CA ALA A 578 15.39 -11.18 15.78
C ALA A 578 14.62 -12.50 15.58
N TRP A 579 15.32 -13.61 15.30
CA TRP A 579 14.71 -14.93 15.17
C TRP A 579 14.06 -15.41 16.47
N ARG A 580 14.70 -15.15 17.62
CA ARG A 580 14.13 -15.46 18.93
C ARG A 580 12.88 -14.64 19.23
N ALA A 581 12.90 -13.34 18.92
CA ALA A 581 11.73 -12.48 19.06
C ALA A 581 10.55 -12.96 18.18
N LEU A 582 10.82 -13.42 16.96
CA LEU A 582 9.80 -14.06 16.12
C LEU A 582 9.30 -15.38 16.75
N GLY A 583 10.20 -16.18 17.33
CA GLY A 583 9.84 -17.38 18.06
C GLY A 583 8.91 -17.11 19.26
N GLU A 584 9.13 -16.02 19.98
CA GLU A 584 8.23 -15.60 21.06
C GLU A 584 6.83 -15.30 20.53
N GLN A 585 6.71 -14.62 19.38
CA GLN A 585 5.42 -14.37 18.73
C GLN A 585 4.72 -15.69 18.36
N PHE A 586 5.44 -16.65 17.79
CA PHE A 586 4.88 -17.97 17.49
C PHE A 586 4.46 -18.75 18.74
N THR A 587 5.16 -18.58 19.85
CA THR A 587 4.77 -19.19 21.13
C THR A 587 3.41 -18.65 21.61
N THR A 588 3.11 -17.36 21.36
CA THR A 588 1.78 -16.79 21.67
C THR A 588 0.64 -17.43 20.86
N LEU A 589 0.97 -18.07 19.72
CA LEU A 589 0.03 -18.81 18.87
C LEU A 589 -0.07 -20.31 19.22
N GLY A 590 0.51 -20.74 20.35
CA GLY A 590 0.47 -22.14 20.80
C GLY A 590 1.53 -23.05 20.17
N MET A 591 2.50 -22.50 19.44
CA MET A 591 3.58 -23.27 18.83
C MET A 591 4.74 -23.51 19.79
N ALA A 592 5.37 -24.67 19.69
CA ALA A 592 6.62 -24.97 20.38
C ALA A 592 7.82 -24.59 19.50
N ILE A 593 8.70 -23.73 20.02
CA ILE A 593 9.90 -23.28 19.31
C ILE A 593 11.09 -24.19 19.60
N VAL A 594 11.87 -24.47 18.55
CA VAL A 594 13.12 -25.22 18.59
C VAL A 594 14.19 -24.38 17.91
N GLU A 595 15.30 -24.11 18.59
CA GLU A 595 16.46 -23.51 17.93
C GLU A 595 17.20 -24.59 17.12
N ILE A 596 17.47 -24.28 15.86
CA ILE A 596 18.26 -25.10 14.93
C ILE A 596 19.52 -24.32 14.60
N ASP A 597 20.69 -24.93 14.80
CA ASP A 597 21.95 -24.33 14.39
C ASP A 597 22.05 -24.35 12.85
N SER A 598 22.26 -23.18 12.25
CA SER A 598 22.19 -22.91 10.82
C SER A 598 23.39 -23.39 10.02
#